data_AF-A0A239R7C0-F1
#
_entry.id   AF-A0A239R7C0-F1
#
_cell.length_a   1.000
_cell.length_b   1.000
_cell.length_c   1.000
_cell.angle_alpha   90.00
_cell.angle_beta   90.00
_cell.angle_gamma   90.00
#
_symmetry.space_group_name_H-M   'P 1'
#
loop_
_entity.id
_entity.type
_entity.pdbx_description
1 polymer ?
#
loop_
_entity_poly.entity_id
_entity_poly.type
_entity_poly.pdbx_seq_one_letter_code
_entity_poly.pdbx_strand_id
1 'polypeptide(L)'
;MNKYISKICPYCKAELLDGEDIVVCSACEMPHHKECWIDNKGCTTFGCQGTIQGITFEVDNSISSAPKYDVRDSYNNAVDLFCTKCGAKIESGSSFCTKCGAPLGATNMKYGSSTSNLVSDVTSKISSEIKDVMKDFKTNDYFDPEIKNYIGTKQEYYLMEFSKLKNLKQYYSWNWMAFLFGPLWCLYRKMYLQGGIILGLDFILSLIGGKFSILLQLIISIVVGVFANYFYMYDVEQRINKGKQFPEPIKAQYIAKVGGTTYLIPILSALFYALIYIIFTIK
;
A
#
# COMPACT_ATOMS: atom_id res chain seq x y z
N MET A 1 34.48 5.74 -18.68
CA MET A 1 34.17 7.03 -18.03
C MET A 1 32.67 7.14 -17.85
N ASN A 2 32.21 7.35 -16.61
CA ASN A 2 30.80 7.45 -16.30
C ASN A 2 30.20 8.71 -16.95
N LYS A 3 29.15 8.58 -17.78
CA LYS A 3 28.56 9.66 -18.61
C LYS A 3 28.03 10.84 -17.78
N TYR A 4 27.85 10.65 -16.48
CA TYR A 4 27.26 11.62 -15.56
C TYR A 4 28.29 12.44 -14.76
N ILE A 5 29.59 12.17 -14.95
CA ILE A 5 30.67 13.00 -14.39
C ILE A 5 30.58 14.41 -14.98
N SER A 6 30.84 15.42 -14.15
CA SER A 6 30.70 16.85 -14.46
C SER A 6 29.27 17.33 -14.76
N LYS A 7 28.25 16.55 -14.39
CA LYS A 7 26.87 17.02 -14.33
C LYS A 7 26.57 17.59 -12.94
N ILE A 8 25.62 18.51 -12.86
CA ILE A 8 25.20 19.13 -11.61
C ILE A 8 24.11 18.28 -10.95
N CYS A 9 24.30 17.93 -9.67
CA CYS A 9 23.24 17.32 -8.86
C CYS A 9 22.10 18.34 -8.66
N PRO A 10 20.86 18.04 -9.05
CA PRO A 10 19.77 19.00 -8.94
C PRO A 10 19.27 19.24 -7.51
N TYR A 11 19.69 18.43 -6.53
CA TYR A 11 19.40 18.62 -5.11
C TYR A 11 20.35 19.64 -4.47
N CYS A 12 21.64 19.30 -4.35
CA CYS A 12 22.64 20.11 -3.66
C CYS A 12 23.29 21.20 -4.54
N LYS A 13 23.07 21.14 -5.86
CA LYS A 13 23.67 22.03 -6.88
C LYS A 13 25.19 21.92 -7.03
N ALA A 14 25.82 20.92 -6.40
CA ALA A 14 27.22 20.59 -6.60
C ALA A 14 27.44 19.74 -7.86
N GLU A 15 28.66 19.76 -8.39
CA GLU A 15 29.10 18.91 -9.50
C GLU A 15 29.31 17.46 -9.05
N LEU A 16 28.99 16.51 -9.91
CA LEU A 16 29.22 15.07 -9.70
C LEU A 16 30.63 14.72 -10.16
N LEU A 17 31.50 14.33 -9.22
CA LEU A 17 32.90 14.04 -9.48
C LEU A 17 33.17 12.55 -9.74
N ASP A 18 34.29 12.26 -10.39
CA ASP A 18 34.74 10.88 -10.60
C ASP A 18 35.13 10.25 -9.26
N GLY A 19 34.64 9.03 -9.00
CA GLY A 19 34.81 8.33 -7.72
C GLY A 19 33.71 8.57 -6.67
N GLU A 20 32.73 9.44 -6.93
CA GLU A 20 31.56 9.61 -6.06
C GLU A 20 30.47 8.57 -6.36
N ASP A 21 29.68 8.22 -5.33
CA ASP A 21 28.50 7.35 -5.48
C ASP A 21 27.38 8.13 -6.20
N ILE A 22 27.28 7.95 -7.52
CA ILE A 22 26.28 8.61 -8.39
C ILE A 22 25.13 7.65 -8.69
N VAL A 23 23.90 8.09 -8.45
CA VAL A 23 22.67 7.37 -8.80
C VAL A 23 21.91 8.10 -9.90
N VAL A 24 21.23 7.34 -10.76
CA VAL A 24 20.48 7.88 -11.91
C VAL A 24 19.03 7.45 -11.79
N CYS A 25 18.10 8.39 -12.03
CA CYS A 25 16.67 8.09 -11.99
C CYS A 25 16.26 7.17 -13.16
N SER A 26 15.60 6.05 -12.88
CA SER A 26 15.09 5.10 -13.88
C SER A 26 13.98 5.65 -14.77
N ALA A 27 13.32 6.76 -14.38
CA ALA A 27 12.21 7.34 -15.14
C ALA A 27 12.59 8.59 -15.94
N CYS A 28 13.51 9.42 -15.44
CA CYS A 28 13.89 10.69 -16.09
C CYS A 28 15.40 10.83 -16.33
N GLU A 29 16.18 9.79 -15.99
CA GLU A 29 17.63 9.72 -16.18
C GLU A 29 18.42 10.85 -15.50
N MET A 30 17.80 11.54 -14.54
CA MET A 30 18.44 12.64 -13.83
C MET A 30 19.43 12.11 -12.79
N PRO A 31 20.73 12.51 -12.85
CA PRO A 31 21.76 12.02 -11.95
C PRO A 31 21.78 12.78 -10.63
N HIS A 32 22.06 12.08 -9.54
CA HIS A 32 22.15 12.63 -8.18
C HIS A 32 23.33 11.98 -7.44
N HIS A 33 23.88 12.65 -6.43
CA HIS A 33 24.63 11.93 -5.40
C HIS A 33 23.69 10.95 -4.70
N LYS A 34 24.19 9.76 -4.38
CA LYS A 34 23.43 8.73 -3.67
C LYS A 34 22.84 9.25 -2.36
N GLU A 35 23.61 10.01 -1.60
CA GLU A 35 23.16 10.63 -0.33
C GLU A 35 22.04 11.65 -0.58
N CYS A 36 22.21 12.53 -1.56
CA CYS A 36 21.19 13.52 -1.94
C CYS A 36 19.87 12.86 -2.39
N TRP A 37 19.94 11.72 -3.08
CA TRP A 37 18.76 10.95 -3.45
C TRP A 37 18.04 10.36 -2.23
N ILE A 38 18.80 9.84 -1.25
CA ILE A 38 18.26 9.28 -0.01
C ILE A 38 17.62 10.39 0.83
N ASP A 39 18.30 11.52 1.01
CA ASP A 39 17.84 12.66 1.79
C ASP A 39 16.56 13.28 1.20
N ASN A 40 16.53 13.43 -0.13
CA ASN A 40 15.34 13.90 -0.85
C ASN A 40 14.22 12.85 -0.95
N LYS A 41 14.50 11.59 -0.55
CA LYS A 41 13.59 10.44 -0.65
C LYS A 41 13.13 10.16 -2.08
N GLY A 42 14.02 10.37 -3.05
CA GLY A 42 13.76 10.12 -4.48
C GLY A 42 14.27 11.23 -5.39
N CYS A 43 13.81 11.21 -6.64
CA CYS A 43 14.18 12.19 -7.66
C CYS A 43 13.66 13.60 -7.34
N THR A 44 14.47 14.63 -7.58
CA THR A 44 14.06 16.03 -7.38
C THR A 44 13.19 16.59 -8.50
N THR A 45 13.03 15.87 -9.61
CA THR A 45 12.19 16.31 -10.73
C THR A 45 10.73 16.34 -10.30
N PHE A 46 10.06 17.49 -10.47
CA PHE A 46 8.67 17.67 -10.08
C PHE A 46 7.76 16.60 -10.71
N GLY A 47 7.05 15.85 -9.86
CA GLY A 47 6.14 14.78 -10.28
C GLY A 47 6.82 13.48 -10.77
N CYS A 48 8.13 13.35 -10.64
CA CYS A 48 8.83 12.12 -11.04
C CYS A 48 8.70 11.03 -9.97
N GLN A 49 8.26 9.83 -10.38
CA GLN A 49 8.13 8.64 -9.52
C GLN A 49 9.18 7.57 -9.81
N GLY A 50 10.28 7.94 -10.49
CA GLY A 50 11.33 7.00 -10.84
C GLY A 50 12.14 6.53 -9.63
N THR A 51 12.68 5.32 -9.76
CA THR A 51 13.55 4.67 -8.77
C THR A 51 15.02 4.79 -9.19
N ILE A 52 15.96 4.21 -8.44
CA ILE A 52 17.37 4.16 -8.85
C ILE A 52 17.51 3.16 -10.00
N GLN A 53 18.13 3.58 -11.10
CA GLN A 53 18.45 2.73 -12.23
C GLN A 53 19.53 1.70 -11.82
N GLY A 54 19.31 0.44 -12.19
CA GLY A 54 19.90 -0.75 -11.57
C GLY A 54 21.40 -0.69 -11.24
N ILE A 55 21.73 -1.18 -10.06
CA ILE A 55 23.08 -1.63 -9.68
C ILE A 55 23.44 -2.74 -10.67
N THR A 56 24.37 -2.49 -11.59
CA THR A 56 24.97 -3.54 -12.40
C THR A 56 25.86 -4.37 -11.48
N PHE A 57 25.33 -5.46 -10.93
CA PHE A 57 26.22 -6.56 -10.53
C PHE A 57 26.84 -7.09 -11.82
N GLU A 58 28.15 -6.98 -11.95
CA GLU A 58 28.89 -7.71 -12.98
C GLU A 58 28.69 -9.19 -12.72
N VAL A 59 27.77 -9.81 -13.45
CA VAL A 59 27.61 -11.27 -13.48
C VAL A 59 28.66 -11.78 -14.45
N ASP A 60 29.62 -12.56 -13.94
CA ASP A 60 30.54 -13.33 -14.76
C ASP A 60 29.74 -14.29 -15.66
N ASN A 61 29.83 -14.08 -16.97
CA ASN A 61 29.11 -14.82 -18.00
C ASN A 61 29.84 -16.11 -18.43
N SER A 62 30.66 -16.71 -17.57
CA SER A 62 31.37 -17.96 -17.85
C SER A 62 30.48 -19.22 -17.91
N ILE A 63 29.17 -19.11 -17.72
CA ILE A 63 28.22 -20.25 -17.83
C ILE A 63 27.11 -19.92 -18.85
N SER A 64 27.44 -20.01 -20.14
CA SER A 64 26.46 -19.98 -21.23
C SER A 64 26.09 -21.40 -21.65
N SER A 65 24.93 -21.90 -21.23
CA SER A 65 24.29 -23.06 -21.86
C SER A 65 22.81 -23.18 -21.48
N ALA A 66 21.99 -22.23 -21.94
CA ALA A 66 20.54 -22.42 -22.01
C ALA A 66 20.13 -22.78 -23.46
N PRO A 67 19.49 -23.93 -23.70
CA PRO A 67 19.10 -24.34 -25.05
C PRO A 67 17.82 -23.64 -25.51
N LYS A 68 17.76 -23.35 -26.82
CA LYS A 68 16.56 -22.84 -27.52
C LYS A 68 15.61 -23.99 -27.81
N TYR A 69 14.30 -23.80 -27.58
CA TYR A 69 13.26 -24.70 -28.11
C TYR A 69 12.03 -23.96 -28.63
N ASP A 70 11.47 -24.51 -29.70
CA ASP A 70 10.37 -23.98 -30.54
C ASP A 70 8.97 -24.30 -30.03
N VAL A 71 8.03 -23.43 -30.41
CA VAL A 71 6.64 -23.33 -29.94
C VAL A 71 5.68 -24.15 -30.80
N ARG A 72 4.74 -24.87 -30.18
CA ARG A 72 3.42 -25.20 -30.78
C ARG A 72 2.25 -25.04 -29.79
N ASP A 73 1.26 -24.30 -30.30
CA ASP A 73 -0.21 -24.33 -30.10
C ASP A 73 -0.90 -23.69 -28.86
N SER A 74 -1.15 -22.38 -29.00
CA SER A 74 -2.38 -21.56 -28.85
C SER A 74 -3.54 -21.88 -27.87
N TYR A 75 -3.90 -20.89 -27.02
CA TYR A 75 -5.30 -20.46 -26.79
C TYR A 75 -5.41 -18.98 -26.34
N ASN A 76 -6.37 -18.24 -26.90
CA ASN A 76 -6.46 -16.76 -26.89
C ASN A 76 -7.44 -16.22 -25.83
N ASN A 77 -7.07 -15.13 -25.14
CA ASN A 77 -8.02 -14.15 -24.58
C ASN A 77 -7.41 -12.75 -24.64
N ALA A 78 -8.13 -11.81 -25.26
CA ALA A 78 -7.70 -10.44 -25.49
C ALA A 78 -7.81 -9.60 -24.20
N VAL A 79 -6.70 -9.00 -23.77
CA VAL A 79 -6.64 -8.05 -22.65
C VAL A 79 -6.76 -6.63 -23.21
N ASP A 80 -7.67 -5.84 -22.66
CA ASP A 80 -7.82 -4.43 -23.02
C ASP A 80 -6.61 -3.60 -22.53
N LEU A 81 -5.94 -2.88 -23.43
CA LEU A 81 -4.84 -1.96 -23.11
C LEU A 81 -5.33 -0.50 -22.99
N PHE A 82 -4.67 0.31 -22.16
CA PHE A 82 -4.96 1.74 -21.98
C PHE A 82 -3.69 2.58 -22.13
N CYS A 83 -3.82 3.77 -22.71
CA CYS A 83 -2.72 4.69 -22.97
C CYS A 83 -2.15 5.24 -21.66
N THR A 84 -0.87 5.04 -21.42
CA THR A 84 -0.17 5.52 -20.22
C THR A 84 0.05 7.03 -20.19
N LYS A 85 -0.24 7.74 -21.30
CA LYS A 85 -0.15 9.21 -21.38
C LYS A 85 -1.48 9.91 -21.13
N CYS A 86 -2.60 9.38 -21.59
CA CYS A 86 -3.91 10.05 -21.46
C CYS A 86 -5.04 9.19 -20.88
N GLY A 87 -4.81 7.90 -20.63
CA GLY A 87 -5.80 6.97 -20.07
C GLY A 87 -6.81 6.42 -21.08
N ALA A 88 -6.76 6.80 -22.36
CA ALA A 88 -7.69 6.30 -23.37
C ALA A 88 -7.45 4.81 -23.69
N LYS A 89 -8.52 4.04 -23.95
CA LYS A 89 -8.43 2.65 -24.41
C LYS A 89 -7.66 2.57 -25.74
N ILE A 90 -6.79 1.58 -25.85
CA ILE A 90 -5.96 1.31 -27.02
C ILE A 90 -6.64 0.23 -27.87
N GLU A 91 -6.77 0.49 -29.16
CA GLU A 91 -7.23 -0.52 -30.12
C GLU A 91 -6.10 -1.46 -30.51
N SER A 92 -6.42 -2.75 -30.61
CA SER A 92 -5.47 -3.81 -30.94
C SER A 92 -4.72 -3.50 -32.23
N GLY A 93 -3.39 -3.45 -32.17
CA GLY A 93 -2.52 -3.21 -33.33
C GLY A 93 -2.22 -1.74 -33.66
N SER A 94 -2.73 -0.78 -32.86
CA SER A 94 -2.39 0.64 -33.05
C SER A 94 -0.94 0.95 -32.64
N SER A 95 -0.19 1.65 -33.51
CA SER A 95 1.20 2.08 -33.24
C SER A 95 1.27 3.40 -32.45
N PHE A 96 0.13 4.07 -32.28
CA PHE A 96 -0.02 5.33 -31.56
C PHE A 96 -1.42 5.44 -30.96
N CYS A 97 -1.55 6.17 -29.85
CA CYS A 97 -2.83 6.43 -29.22
C CYS A 97 -3.68 7.36 -30.09
N THR A 98 -4.86 6.90 -30.50
CA THR A 98 -5.80 7.65 -31.35
C THR A 98 -6.41 8.88 -30.66
N LYS A 99 -6.26 9.02 -29.33
CA LYS A 99 -6.76 10.17 -28.56
C LYS A 99 -5.71 11.25 -28.27
N CYS A 100 -4.47 10.89 -27.96
CA CYS A 100 -3.44 11.89 -27.59
C CYS A 100 -2.20 11.89 -28.50
N GLY A 101 -2.12 10.98 -29.48
CA GLY A 101 -1.00 10.90 -30.41
C GLY A 101 0.28 10.30 -29.84
N ALA A 102 0.30 9.85 -28.58
CA ALA A 102 1.47 9.23 -27.98
C ALA A 102 1.84 7.92 -28.72
N PRO A 103 3.11 7.72 -29.11
CA PRO A 103 3.54 6.48 -29.74
C PRO A 103 3.41 5.32 -28.74
N LEU A 104 2.83 4.21 -29.20
CA LEU A 104 2.73 2.97 -28.45
C LEU A 104 3.94 2.13 -28.86
N GLY A 105 4.92 2.01 -27.97
CA GLY A 105 6.19 1.37 -28.28
C GLY A 105 5.99 -0.02 -28.89
N ALA A 106 6.60 -0.26 -30.05
CA ALA A 106 6.59 -1.54 -30.73
C ALA A 106 7.42 -2.59 -29.96
N THR A 107 6.96 -2.99 -28.78
CA THR A 107 7.30 -4.30 -28.25
C THR A 107 6.38 -5.28 -28.94
N ASN A 108 6.90 -6.02 -29.92
CA ASN A 108 6.33 -7.28 -30.37
C ASN A 108 6.35 -8.28 -29.20
N MET A 109 5.53 -8.03 -28.18
CA MET A 109 5.17 -8.99 -27.15
C MET A 109 3.83 -9.58 -27.58
N LYS A 110 3.90 -10.72 -28.26
CA LYS A 110 2.79 -11.66 -28.19
C LYS A 110 2.66 -12.06 -26.72
N TYR A 111 1.61 -11.56 -26.06
CA TYR A 111 1.34 -11.82 -24.66
C TYR A 111 0.88 -13.28 -24.49
N GLY A 112 1.85 -14.18 -24.33
CA GLY A 112 1.66 -15.51 -23.76
C GLY A 112 1.74 -15.38 -22.24
N SER A 113 0.59 -15.44 -21.57
CA SER A 113 0.50 -15.40 -20.11
C SER A 113 0.90 -16.77 -19.54
N SER A 114 1.96 -16.81 -18.73
CA SER A 114 2.28 -17.92 -17.81
C SER A 114 3.16 -17.40 -16.68
N THR A 115 2.62 -16.51 -15.86
CA THR A 115 3.24 -16.07 -14.60
C THR A 115 2.79 -16.86 -13.37
N SER A 116 2.17 -18.05 -13.54
CA SER A 116 1.81 -18.90 -12.38
C SER A 116 2.71 -20.13 -12.16
N ASN A 117 3.48 -20.59 -13.15
CA ASN A 117 4.31 -21.80 -13.00
C ASN A 117 5.83 -21.53 -13.01
N LEU A 118 6.29 -20.33 -13.40
CA LEU A 118 7.71 -19.97 -13.30
C LEU A 118 8.14 -19.74 -11.85
N VAL A 119 7.22 -19.32 -10.96
CA VAL A 119 7.55 -19.12 -9.55
C VAL A 119 7.71 -20.47 -8.83
N SER A 120 6.92 -21.49 -9.19
CA SER A 120 6.99 -22.82 -8.55
C SER A 120 8.22 -23.63 -8.98
N ASP A 121 8.65 -23.54 -10.24
CA ASP A 121 9.84 -24.26 -10.73
C ASP A 121 11.16 -23.56 -10.37
N VAL A 122 11.14 -22.24 -10.19
CA VAL A 122 12.31 -21.53 -9.66
C VAL A 122 12.45 -21.78 -8.16
N THR A 123 11.36 -21.81 -7.38
CA THR A 123 11.41 -22.08 -5.93
C THR A 123 11.73 -23.53 -5.56
N SER A 124 11.61 -24.50 -6.48
CA SER A 124 12.03 -25.88 -6.26
C SER A 124 13.54 -26.09 -6.38
N LYS A 125 14.27 -25.15 -7.00
CA LYS A 125 15.74 -25.19 -7.20
C LYS A 125 16.54 -24.18 -6.37
N ILE A 126 15.86 -23.33 -5.61
CA ILE A 126 16.52 -22.37 -4.69
C ILE A 126 16.96 -23.10 -3.42
N SER A 127 18.27 -23.05 -3.09
CA SER A 127 18.84 -23.64 -1.87
C SER A 127 18.17 -23.05 -0.62
N SER A 128 18.14 -23.84 0.47
CA SER A 128 17.53 -23.42 1.75
C SER A 128 18.06 -22.07 2.23
N GLU A 129 19.31 -21.74 1.94
CA GLU A 129 19.95 -20.47 2.31
C GLU A 129 19.36 -19.26 1.57
N ILE A 130 19.06 -19.38 0.27
CA ILE A 130 18.43 -18.27 -0.46
C ILE A 130 16.96 -18.11 -0.06
N LYS A 131 16.27 -19.21 0.29
CA LYS A 131 14.92 -19.12 0.89
C LYS A 131 14.96 -18.37 2.22
N ASP A 132 15.97 -18.59 3.06
CA ASP A 132 16.13 -17.89 4.32
C ASP A 132 16.50 -16.40 4.11
N VAL A 133 17.35 -16.08 3.13
CA VAL A 133 17.67 -14.68 2.76
C VAL A 133 16.46 -13.94 2.17
N MET A 134 15.64 -14.60 1.35
CA MET A 134 14.40 -14.02 0.81
C MET A 134 13.29 -13.90 1.85
N LYS A 135 13.31 -14.73 2.90
CA LYS A 135 12.39 -14.65 4.04
C LYS A 135 12.64 -13.40 4.89
N ASP A 136 13.88 -12.94 4.93
CA ASP A 136 14.30 -11.73 5.65
C ASP A 136 14.04 -10.43 4.87
N PHE A 137 14.00 -10.49 3.54
CA PHE A 137 13.38 -9.43 2.74
C PHE A 137 11.86 -9.53 2.89
N LYS A 138 11.34 -8.99 3.99
CA LYS A 138 9.95 -8.52 4.08
C LYS A 138 9.73 -7.53 2.94
N THR A 139 9.40 -8.01 1.75
CA THR A 139 8.69 -7.22 0.75
C THR A 139 7.51 -6.64 1.51
N ASN A 140 7.43 -5.31 1.64
CA ASN A 140 6.35 -4.63 2.34
C ASN A 140 5.03 -5.33 2.00
N ASP A 141 4.45 -6.10 2.96
CA ASP A 141 3.23 -6.94 2.88
C ASP A 141 1.97 -6.20 2.39
N TYR A 142 2.17 -4.93 2.09
CA TYR A 142 1.23 -3.86 2.07
C TYR A 142 1.10 -3.26 0.65
N PHE A 143 1.94 -3.75 -0.28
CA PHE A 143 1.73 -3.65 -1.72
C PHE A 143 0.84 -4.78 -2.27
N ASP A 144 0.42 -5.74 -1.44
CA ASP A 144 -0.52 -6.77 -1.85
C ASP A 144 -1.86 -6.11 -2.27
N PRO A 145 -2.30 -6.24 -3.54
CA PRO A 145 -3.55 -5.64 -3.99
C PRO A 145 -4.78 -6.12 -3.19
N GLU A 146 -4.69 -7.26 -2.50
CA GLU A 146 -5.77 -7.81 -1.68
C GLU A 146 -6.08 -6.95 -0.45
N ILE A 147 -5.07 -6.31 0.17
CA ILE A 147 -5.25 -5.53 1.40
C ILE A 147 -6.24 -4.38 1.24
N LYS A 148 -6.31 -3.83 0.03
CA LYS A 148 -7.22 -2.75 -0.34
C LYS A 148 -8.69 -3.12 -0.15
N ASN A 149 -9.04 -4.38 -0.42
CA ASN A 149 -10.41 -4.89 -0.25
C ASN A 149 -10.80 -5.01 1.23
N TYR A 150 -9.84 -5.31 2.11
CA TYR A 150 -10.06 -5.31 3.55
C TYR A 150 -10.25 -3.89 4.09
N ILE A 151 -9.58 -2.90 3.50
CA ILE A 151 -9.58 -1.51 3.97
C ILE A 151 -10.82 -0.74 3.53
N GLY A 152 -11.20 -0.88 2.26
CA GLY A 152 -12.30 -0.12 1.65
C GLY A 152 -11.90 1.30 1.31
N THR A 153 -12.38 2.28 2.07
CA THR A 153 -12.20 3.71 1.76
C THR A 153 -10.88 4.26 2.29
N LYS A 154 -10.38 5.32 1.65
CA LYS A 154 -9.12 6.02 1.97
C LYS A 154 -7.89 5.09 1.98
N GLN A 155 -7.83 4.17 1.02
CA GLN A 155 -6.78 3.15 0.95
C GLN A 155 -5.39 3.78 1.07
N GLU A 156 -5.02 4.71 0.19
CA GLU A 156 -3.71 5.38 0.19
C GLU A 156 -3.25 5.91 1.56
N TYR A 157 -4.16 6.54 2.31
CA TYR A 157 -3.87 7.04 3.65
C TYR A 157 -3.50 5.91 4.61
N TYR A 158 -4.38 4.91 4.76
CA TYR A 158 -4.10 3.78 5.64
C TYR A 158 -2.89 2.99 5.14
N LEU A 159 -2.69 3.04 3.82
CA LEU A 159 -1.61 2.37 3.19
C LEU A 159 -0.24 2.90 3.62
N MET A 160 -0.15 4.22 3.62
CA MET A 160 1.00 4.92 4.12
C MET A 160 1.18 4.75 5.64
N GLU A 161 0.09 4.86 6.42
CA GLU A 161 0.18 4.80 7.89
C GLU A 161 0.59 3.43 8.40
N PHE A 162 0.10 2.33 7.81
CA PHE A 162 0.46 0.98 8.25
C PHE A 162 1.94 0.70 7.93
N SER A 163 2.39 1.16 6.77
CA SER A 163 3.81 1.09 6.38
C SER A 163 4.70 1.85 7.36
N LYS A 164 4.32 3.08 7.76
CA LYS A 164 5.04 3.85 8.79
C LYS A 164 5.13 3.09 10.11
N LEU A 165 3.99 2.61 10.64
CA LEU A 165 3.93 1.89 11.91
C LEU A 165 4.83 0.64 11.91
N LYS A 166 4.80 -0.16 10.84
CA LYS A 166 5.63 -1.36 10.73
C LYS A 166 7.12 -1.05 10.52
N ASN A 167 7.46 -0.16 9.60
CA ASN A 167 8.84 0.13 9.25
C ASN A 167 9.58 0.82 10.40
N LEU A 168 8.90 1.70 11.13
CA LEU A 168 9.45 2.37 12.31
C LEU A 168 9.31 1.54 13.59
N LYS A 169 8.62 0.38 13.54
CA LYS A 169 8.27 -0.44 14.71
C LYS A 169 7.58 0.38 15.80
N GLN A 170 6.69 1.27 15.39
CA GLN A 170 5.94 2.16 16.27
C GLN A 170 4.47 1.72 16.37
N TYR A 171 3.83 2.14 17.46
CA TYR A 171 2.44 1.83 17.77
C TYR A 171 1.52 3.05 17.70
N TYR A 172 2.07 4.23 17.46
CA TYR A 172 1.35 5.49 17.52
C TYR A 172 1.35 6.20 16.16
N SER A 173 0.20 6.73 15.79
CA SER A 173 0.01 7.62 14.64
C SER A 173 -1.30 8.37 14.83
N TRP A 174 -1.26 9.69 14.63
CA TRP A 174 -2.41 10.55 14.86
C TRP A 174 -3.55 10.30 13.84
N ASN A 175 -4.76 10.09 14.35
CA ASN A 175 -5.97 9.96 13.56
C ASN A 175 -7.05 10.94 14.04
N TRP A 176 -7.28 11.99 13.26
CA TRP A 176 -8.26 13.03 13.54
C TRP A 176 -9.69 12.51 13.70
N MET A 177 -10.11 11.55 12.87
CA MET A 177 -11.47 11.04 12.92
C MET A 177 -11.71 10.19 14.16
N ALA A 178 -10.71 9.43 14.59
CA ALA A 178 -10.81 8.64 15.80
C ALA A 178 -10.69 9.50 17.08
N PHE A 179 -9.96 10.61 17.03
CA PHE A 179 -9.93 11.59 18.12
C PHE A 179 -11.32 12.21 18.36
N LEU A 180 -11.96 12.71 17.30
CA LEU A 180 -13.25 13.41 17.41
C LEU A 180 -14.45 12.46 17.53
N PHE A 181 -14.38 11.31 16.85
CA PHE A 181 -15.50 10.39 16.69
C PHE A 181 -15.08 8.94 16.93
N GLY A 182 -14.29 8.67 17.97
CA GLY A 182 -13.67 7.37 18.26
C GLY A 182 -14.59 6.16 18.11
N PRO A 183 -15.69 6.06 18.87
CA PRO A 183 -16.63 4.95 18.74
C PRO A 183 -17.19 4.79 17.33
N LEU A 184 -17.66 5.90 16.73
CA LEU A 184 -18.29 5.89 15.41
C LEU A 184 -17.31 5.54 14.30
N TRP A 185 -16.06 6.01 14.40
CA TRP A 185 -14.99 5.66 13.49
C TRP A 185 -14.64 4.17 13.56
N CYS A 186 -14.54 3.60 14.77
CA CYS A 186 -14.34 2.16 14.95
C CYS A 186 -15.49 1.35 14.31
N LEU A 187 -16.74 1.72 14.58
CA LEU A 187 -17.92 1.06 14.01
C LEU A 187 -17.96 1.18 12.48
N TYR A 188 -17.63 2.35 11.93
CA TYR A 188 -17.54 2.59 10.49
C TYR A 188 -16.54 1.66 9.81
N ARG A 189 -15.39 1.41 10.44
CA ARG A 189 -14.33 0.50 9.98
C ARG A 189 -14.57 -0.97 10.39
N LYS A 190 -15.78 -1.28 10.88
CA LYS A 190 -16.23 -2.60 11.33
C LYS A 190 -15.46 -3.17 12.52
N MET A 191 -14.77 -2.35 13.30
CA MET A 191 -14.14 -2.74 14.57
C MET A 191 -15.18 -2.67 15.71
N TYR A 192 -16.18 -3.56 15.65
CA TYR A 192 -17.38 -3.45 16.48
C TYR A 192 -17.12 -3.62 17.98
N LEU A 193 -16.17 -4.48 18.36
CA LEU A 193 -15.82 -4.71 19.76
C LEU A 193 -15.21 -3.45 20.38
N GLN A 194 -14.19 -2.89 19.73
CA GLN A 194 -13.51 -1.67 20.17
C GLN A 194 -14.48 -0.49 20.18
N GLY A 195 -15.28 -0.34 19.12
CA GLY A 195 -16.31 0.70 19.04
C GLY A 195 -17.33 0.61 20.18
N GLY A 196 -17.81 -0.60 20.49
CA GLY A 196 -18.77 -0.83 21.57
C GLY A 196 -18.18 -0.55 22.97
N ILE A 197 -16.93 -0.94 23.22
CA ILE A 197 -16.24 -0.67 24.49
C ILE A 197 -16.09 0.84 24.70
N ILE A 198 -15.58 1.57 23.70
CA ILE A 198 -15.38 3.02 23.82
C ILE A 198 -16.74 3.73 24.01
N LEU A 199 -17.77 3.33 23.23
CA LEU A 199 -19.11 3.90 23.37
C LEU A 199 -19.71 3.66 24.77
N GLY A 200 -19.52 2.45 25.31
CA GLY A 200 -19.98 2.11 26.66
C GLY A 200 -19.27 2.91 27.75
N LEU A 201 -17.95 3.08 27.62
CA LEU A 201 -17.17 3.93 28.53
C LEU A 201 -17.62 5.40 28.46
N ASP A 202 -17.81 5.93 27.25
CA ASP A 202 -18.34 7.28 27.04
C ASP A 202 -19.73 7.46 27.68
N PHE A 203 -20.61 6.46 27.53
CA PHE A 203 -21.92 6.48 28.15
C PHE A 203 -21.83 6.49 29.68
N ILE A 204 -21.03 5.60 30.27
CA ILE A 204 -20.86 5.53 31.74
C ILE A 204 -20.31 6.86 32.29
N LEU A 205 -19.29 7.44 31.63
CA LEU A 205 -18.73 8.74 32.02
C LEU A 205 -19.76 9.87 31.90
N SER A 206 -20.63 9.82 30.88
CA SER A 206 -21.70 10.80 30.73
C SER A 206 -22.74 10.75 31.87
N LEU A 207 -23.01 9.56 32.43
CA LEU A 207 -23.91 9.39 33.57
C LEU A 207 -23.31 9.90 34.88
N ILE A 208 -21.99 9.74 35.07
CA ILE A 208 -21.28 10.25 36.25
C ILE A 208 -21.26 11.79 36.22
N GLY A 209 -21.02 12.38 35.04
CA GLY A 209 -21.02 13.82 34.82
C GLY A 209 -19.88 14.55 35.54
N GLY A 210 -19.90 15.88 35.48
CA GLY A 210 -18.92 16.75 36.13
C GLY A 210 -17.60 16.93 35.37
N LYS A 211 -16.75 17.85 35.88
CA LYS A 211 -15.51 18.27 35.20
C LYS A 211 -14.49 17.13 35.07
N PHE A 212 -14.41 16.24 36.05
CA PHE A 212 -13.52 15.09 36.01
C PHE A 212 -13.85 14.15 34.84
N SER A 213 -15.14 13.84 34.64
CA SER A 213 -15.59 12.97 33.54
C SER A 213 -15.27 13.57 32.17
N ILE A 214 -15.41 14.89 32.01
CA ILE A 214 -15.05 15.60 30.77
C ILE A 214 -13.54 15.51 30.51
N LEU A 215 -12.71 15.73 31.54
CA LEU A 215 -11.25 15.62 31.41
C LEU A 215 -10.83 14.19 31.05
N LEU A 216 -11.43 13.19 31.70
CA LEU A 216 -11.14 11.79 31.42
C LEU A 216 -11.58 11.40 30.00
N GLN A 217 -12.73 11.89 29.53
CA GLN A 217 -13.19 11.67 28.17
C GLN A 217 -12.23 12.28 27.14
N LEU A 218 -11.73 13.50 27.38
CA LEU A 218 -10.72 14.11 26.51
C LEU A 218 -9.43 13.26 26.47
N ILE A 219 -8.96 12.75 27.61
CA ILE A 219 -7.80 11.85 27.66
C ILE A 219 -8.06 10.58 26.83
N ILE A 220 -9.22 9.96 27.00
CA ILE A 220 -9.62 8.78 26.21
C ILE A 220 -9.63 9.10 24.72
N SER A 221 -10.23 10.22 24.30
CA SER A 221 -10.24 10.66 22.91
C SER A 221 -8.83 10.84 22.34
N ILE A 222 -7.92 11.45 23.11
CA ILE A 222 -6.51 11.62 22.69
C ILE A 222 -5.84 10.24 22.52
N VAL A 223 -6.00 9.34 23.49
CA VAL A 223 -5.44 7.99 23.42
C VAL A 223 -5.99 7.24 22.21
N VAL A 224 -7.30 7.27 21.98
CA VAL A 224 -7.93 6.66 20.79
C VAL A 224 -7.37 7.30 19.51
N GLY A 225 -7.24 8.62 19.45
CA GLY A 225 -6.64 9.34 18.32
C GLY A 225 -5.20 8.91 18.01
N VAL A 226 -4.39 8.66 19.03
CA VAL A 226 -2.97 8.26 18.90
C VAL A 226 -2.82 6.79 18.47
N PHE A 227 -3.69 5.89 18.93
CA PHE A 227 -3.53 4.44 18.70
C PHE A 227 -4.48 3.86 17.66
N ALA A 228 -5.44 4.63 17.16
CA ALA A 228 -6.48 4.16 16.24
C ALA A 228 -5.93 3.51 14.97
N ASN A 229 -4.94 4.13 14.31
CA ASN A 229 -4.34 3.58 13.09
C ASN A 229 -3.67 2.23 13.36
N TYR A 230 -3.02 2.07 14.51
CA TYR A 230 -2.40 0.81 14.92
C TYR A 230 -3.44 -0.29 15.20
N PHE A 231 -4.47 0.01 16.00
CA PHE A 231 -5.53 -0.97 16.26
C PHE A 231 -6.23 -1.41 14.98
N TYR A 232 -6.45 -0.48 14.06
CA TYR A 232 -7.06 -0.79 12.78
C TYR A 232 -6.14 -1.60 11.85
N MET A 233 -4.84 -1.31 11.83
CA MET A 233 -3.85 -2.15 11.14
C MET A 233 -3.86 -3.58 11.66
N TYR A 234 -3.81 -3.73 12.98
CA TYR A 234 -3.81 -5.03 13.63
C TYR A 234 -5.09 -5.83 13.31
N ASP A 235 -6.26 -5.18 13.37
CA ASP A 235 -7.54 -5.82 13.04
C ASP A 235 -7.62 -6.24 11.56
N VAL A 236 -7.15 -5.41 10.63
CA VAL A 236 -7.07 -5.76 9.20
C VAL A 236 -6.17 -6.97 8.98
N GLU A 237 -4.99 -7.01 9.62
CA GLU A 237 -4.08 -8.16 9.52
C GLU A 237 -4.70 -9.45 10.05
N GLN A 238 -5.44 -9.38 11.15
CA GLN A 238 -6.16 -10.54 11.68
C GLN A 238 -7.23 -11.05 10.70
N ARG A 239 -7.93 -10.16 10.00
CA ARG A 239 -8.90 -10.55 8.96
C ARG A 239 -8.20 -11.16 7.75
N ILE A 240 -7.07 -10.62 7.32
CA ILE A 240 -6.27 -11.19 6.22
C ILE A 240 -5.76 -12.58 6.59
N ASN A 241 -5.18 -12.75 7.79
CA ASN A 241 -4.65 -14.03 8.24
C ASN A 241 -5.73 -15.11 8.34
N LYS A 242 -6.96 -14.74 8.74
CA LYS A 242 -8.12 -15.63 8.67
C LYS A 242 -8.54 -15.91 7.22
N GLY A 243 -8.56 -14.89 6.37
CA GLY A 243 -8.89 -15.01 4.95
C GLY A 243 -7.98 -15.96 4.17
N LYS A 244 -6.68 -15.95 4.48
CA LYS A 244 -5.67 -16.85 3.90
C LYS A 244 -5.97 -18.34 4.12
N GLN A 245 -6.82 -18.68 5.10
CA GLN A 245 -7.19 -20.07 5.39
C GLN A 245 -8.28 -20.61 4.46
N PHE A 246 -8.97 -19.74 3.70
CA PHE A 246 -10.06 -20.14 2.82
C PHE A 246 -9.60 -20.27 1.37
N PRO A 247 -10.03 -21.31 0.63
CA PRO A 247 -9.86 -21.38 -0.82
C PRO A 247 -10.88 -20.49 -1.55
N GLU A 248 -10.61 -20.19 -2.81
CA GLU A 248 -11.61 -19.56 -3.68
C GLU A 248 -12.76 -20.54 -4.01
N PRO A 249 -14.05 -20.10 -4.03
CA PRO A 249 -14.56 -18.73 -3.94
C PRO A 249 -14.94 -18.26 -2.51
N ILE A 250 -14.71 -19.09 -1.49
CA ILE A 250 -15.11 -18.82 -0.10
C ILE A 250 -14.35 -17.60 0.44
N LYS A 251 -13.07 -17.48 0.07
CA LYS A 251 -12.24 -16.33 0.42
C LYS A 251 -12.82 -15.01 -0.10
N ALA A 252 -13.23 -14.94 -1.37
CA ALA A 252 -13.88 -13.74 -1.92
C ALA A 252 -15.17 -13.36 -1.14
N GLN A 253 -16.01 -14.35 -0.79
CA GLN A 253 -17.22 -14.12 0.01
C GLN A 253 -16.88 -13.62 1.43
N TYR A 254 -15.84 -14.19 2.05
CA TYR A 254 -15.34 -13.74 3.35
C TYR A 254 -14.90 -12.28 3.28
N ILE A 255 -14.08 -11.90 2.30
CA ILE A 255 -13.61 -10.54 2.08
C ILE A 255 -14.79 -9.57 1.89
N ALA A 256 -15.78 -9.94 1.07
CA ALA A 256 -16.97 -9.12 0.86
C ALA A 256 -17.74 -8.85 2.17
N LYS A 257 -17.76 -9.82 3.10
CA LYS A 257 -18.42 -9.69 4.40
C LYS A 257 -17.61 -8.85 5.40
N VAL A 258 -16.32 -9.15 5.58
CA VAL A 258 -15.50 -8.56 6.66
C VAL A 258 -14.70 -7.33 6.23
N GLY A 259 -14.44 -7.17 4.94
CA GLY A 259 -13.69 -6.04 4.40
C GLY A 259 -14.52 -4.76 4.30
N GLY A 260 -13.87 -3.70 3.87
CA GLY A 260 -14.49 -2.41 3.60
C GLY A 260 -15.04 -1.69 4.83
N THR A 261 -15.96 -0.77 4.57
CA THR A 261 -16.56 0.13 5.58
C THR A 261 -18.08 0.10 5.53
N THR A 262 -18.75 0.56 6.59
CA THR A 262 -20.22 0.64 6.65
C THR A 262 -20.69 1.93 7.32
N TYR A 263 -21.62 2.65 6.69
CA TYR A 263 -22.23 3.85 7.29
C TYR A 263 -23.44 3.50 8.18
N LEU A 264 -24.09 2.36 7.94
CA LEU A 264 -25.34 2.02 8.61
C LEU A 264 -25.16 1.88 10.12
N ILE A 265 -24.17 1.10 10.55
CA ILE A 265 -23.92 0.83 11.98
C ILE A 265 -23.62 2.09 12.78
N PRO A 266 -22.64 2.95 12.41
CA PRO A 266 -22.37 4.17 13.18
C PRO A 266 -23.56 5.14 13.20
N ILE A 267 -24.35 5.25 12.12
CA ILE A 267 -25.54 6.10 12.10
C ILE A 267 -26.58 5.58 13.11
N LEU A 268 -26.90 4.28 13.07
CA LEU A 268 -27.86 3.69 14.02
C LEU A 268 -27.38 3.81 15.46
N SER A 269 -26.09 3.58 15.73
CA SER A 269 -25.51 3.75 17.06
C SER A 269 -25.57 5.20 17.55
N ALA A 270 -25.30 6.18 16.68
CA ALA A 270 -25.40 7.59 17.03
C ALA A 270 -26.84 8.02 17.35
N LEU A 271 -27.82 7.59 16.54
CA LEU A 271 -29.23 7.87 16.77
C LEU A 271 -29.71 7.24 18.08
N PHE A 272 -29.34 5.99 18.33
CA PHE A 272 -29.67 5.29 19.57
C PHE A 272 -29.06 5.96 20.80
N TYR A 273 -27.78 6.34 20.72
CA TYR A 273 -27.09 7.07 21.78
C TYR A 273 -27.77 8.41 22.08
N ALA A 274 -28.12 9.18 21.04
CA ALA A 274 -28.83 10.45 21.19
C ALA A 274 -30.21 10.28 21.84
N LEU A 275 -30.98 9.26 21.42
CA LEU A 275 -32.27 8.94 22.01
C LEU A 275 -32.13 8.61 23.51
N ILE A 276 -31.19 7.75 23.88
CA ILE A 276 -30.93 7.42 25.27
C ILE A 276 -30.55 8.68 26.05
N TYR A 277 -29.60 9.46 25.54
CA TYR A 277 -29.15 10.68 26.20
C TYR A 277 -30.33 11.61 26.51
N ILE A 278 -31.19 11.87 25.51
CA ILE A 278 -32.41 12.68 25.66
C ILE A 278 -33.30 12.14 26.78
N ILE A 279 -33.58 10.83 26.79
CA ILE A 279 -34.41 10.17 27.83
C ILE A 279 -33.85 10.40 29.23
N PHE A 280 -32.52 10.33 29.39
CA PHE A 280 -31.87 10.51 30.69
C PHE A 280 -31.77 11.99 31.11
N THR A 281 -31.72 12.94 30.17
CA THR A 281 -31.64 14.37 30.47
C THR A 281 -32.97 15.10 30.62
N ILE A 282 -34.08 14.52 30.13
CA ILE A 282 -35.43 15.10 30.23
C ILE A 282 -36.12 14.78 31.58
N LYS A 283 -35.49 13.97 32.44
CA LYS A 283 -35.91 13.81 33.84
C LYS A 283 -35.45 14.97 34.70
#